data_AF-A0A7K1CHR9-F1
#
_entry.id   AF-A0A7K1CHR9-F1
#
_cell.length_a   1.000
_cell.length_b   1.000
_cell.length_c   1.000
_cell.angle_alpha   90.00
_cell.angle_beta   90.00
_cell.angle_gamma   90.00
#
_symmetry.space_group_name_H-M   'P 1'
#
loop_
_entity.id
_entity.type
_entity.pdbx_description
1 polymer ?
#
loop_
_entity_poly.entity_id
_entity_poly.type
_entity_poly.pdbx_seq_one_letter_code
_entity_poly.pdbx_strand_id
1 'polypeptide(L)'
;MRVMKSQKWTARDAKKCIVIPSDLDHKYSRGSLGMITGSAKYPGAAVLTSRAAFATGLGVLRFHSSSGLAHLVLHSTPEALVQPGKVDAWISGSGISEKKYEDISTWLRHRWFALMKAQSVPTILDAGALNWAGKLSQPTLITPHAGELSKLLKTRGISASTEAIESDPAKWAVKSNQLLGSVVLLKGATTYVASEKNLIELPKATAWLATAGTGDVLAGIIGALVATNYIAILNDPEQLAKVAATGAFIHNLAAIAAAKDAPISATSIIEFIPEVIRKIIK
;
A
#
# COMPACT_ATOMS: atom_id res chain seq x y z
N MET A 1 -18.18 -5.91 -23.71
CA MET A 1 -17.89 -5.44 -22.33
C MET A 1 -17.56 -6.65 -21.48
N ARG A 2 -16.34 -6.75 -20.91
CA ARG A 2 -16.06 -7.79 -19.91
C ARG A 2 -16.87 -7.44 -18.65
N VAL A 3 -17.67 -8.37 -18.16
CA VAL A 3 -18.50 -8.16 -16.96
C VAL A 3 -17.59 -8.11 -15.75
N MET A 4 -17.55 -6.97 -15.07
CA MET A 4 -16.79 -6.82 -13.84
C MET A 4 -17.54 -7.49 -12.69
N LYS A 5 -16.86 -8.38 -11.96
CA LYS A 5 -17.44 -9.07 -10.82
C LYS A 5 -17.39 -8.14 -9.60
N SER A 6 -18.55 -7.74 -9.11
CA SER A 6 -18.66 -7.02 -7.83
C SER A 6 -18.72 -8.00 -6.67
N GLN A 7 -17.97 -7.75 -5.60
CA GLN A 7 -18.01 -8.56 -4.38
C GLN A 7 -17.72 -7.73 -3.13
N LYS A 8 -18.33 -8.10 -2.01
CA LYS A 8 -17.98 -7.60 -0.68
C LYS A 8 -16.85 -8.42 -0.10
N TRP A 9 -15.85 -7.77 0.48
CA TRP A 9 -14.69 -8.46 1.05
C TRP A 9 -14.97 -8.94 2.47
N THR A 10 -14.68 -10.22 2.74
CA THR A 10 -14.93 -10.84 4.05
C THR A 10 -13.64 -11.37 4.69
N ALA A 11 -13.73 -11.74 5.97
CA ALA A 11 -12.62 -12.40 6.66
C ALA A 11 -12.21 -13.73 6.00
N ARG A 12 -13.15 -14.46 5.39
CA ARG A 12 -12.86 -15.72 4.67
C ARG A 12 -12.05 -15.47 3.40
N ASP A 13 -12.29 -14.35 2.73
CA ASP A 13 -11.53 -13.96 1.55
C ASP A 13 -10.14 -13.44 1.94
N ALA A 14 -10.07 -12.62 3.00
CA ALA A 14 -8.82 -12.15 3.59
C ALA A 14 -7.90 -13.31 4.02
N LYS A 15 -8.43 -14.34 4.66
CA LYS A 15 -7.67 -15.53 5.10
C LYS A 15 -6.90 -16.19 3.96
N LYS A 16 -7.43 -16.19 2.73
CA LYS A 16 -6.78 -16.82 1.56
C LYS A 16 -5.55 -16.05 1.06
N CYS A 17 -5.43 -14.78 1.40
CA CYS A 17 -4.31 -13.92 1.00
C CYS A 17 -3.25 -13.76 2.10
N ILE A 18 -3.45 -14.36 3.28
CA ILE A 18 -2.48 -14.35 4.37
C ILE A 18 -1.65 -15.63 4.27
N VAL A 19 -0.36 -15.48 3.97
CA VAL A 19 0.58 -16.60 3.87
C VAL A 19 1.04 -16.98 5.29
N ILE A 20 0.74 -18.20 5.71
CA ILE A 20 1.19 -18.75 7.00
C ILE A 20 2.54 -19.42 6.79
N PRO A 21 3.60 -19.02 7.52
CA PRO A 21 4.90 -19.68 7.43
C PRO A 21 4.83 -21.17 7.80
N SER A 22 5.59 -21.98 7.07
CA SER A 22 5.83 -23.40 7.33
C SER A 22 7.23 -23.63 7.91
N ASP A 23 7.51 -24.85 8.39
CA ASP A 23 8.83 -25.22 8.94
C ASP A 23 9.96 -25.17 7.89
N LEU A 24 9.63 -25.09 6.60
CA LEU A 24 10.58 -24.98 5.50
C LEU A 24 10.94 -23.53 5.16
N ASP A 25 10.24 -22.56 5.74
CA ASP A 25 10.40 -21.15 5.41
C ASP A 25 11.59 -20.50 6.12
N HIS A 26 12.30 -19.66 5.39
CA HIS A 26 13.35 -18.78 5.91
C HIS A 26 12.99 -17.31 5.65
N LYS A 27 13.72 -16.36 6.25
CA LYS A 27 13.41 -14.93 6.15
C LYS A 27 13.20 -14.40 4.71
N TYR A 28 13.90 -14.95 3.72
CA TYR A 28 13.74 -14.54 2.32
C TYR A 28 12.58 -15.23 1.58
N SER A 29 12.03 -16.34 2.07
CA SER A 29 10.85 -16.99 1.46
C SER A 29 9.56 -16.33 1.95
N ARG A 30 9.64 -15.60 3.06
CA ARG A 30 8.58 -14.78 3.63
C ARG A 30 8.44 -13.37 3.03
N GLY A 31 8.94 -13.19 1.81
CA GLY A 31 8.87 -11.94 1.06
C GLY A 31 9.87 -10.88 1.52
N SER A 32 10.46 -10.19 0.54
CA SER A 32 11.35 -9.05 0.69
C SER A 32 10.68 -7.78 0.15
N LEU A 33 10.45 -6.78 0.98
CA LEU A 33 9.82 -5.51 0.58
C LEU A 33 10.88 -4.42 0.42
N GLY A 34 10.94 -3.81 -0.77
CA GLY A 34 11.69 -2.58 -1.01
C GLY A 34 10.85 -1.36 -0.65
N MET A 35 11.38 -0.48 0.20
CA MET A 35 10.68 0.69 0.69
C MET A 35 11.37 1.99 0.26
N ILE A 36 10.64 2.83 -0.48
CA ILE A 36 11.02 4.20 -0.88
C ILE A 36 9.95 5.16 -0.32
N THR A 37 9.97 5.36 0.98
CA THR A 37 9.02 6.21 1.70
C THR A 37 9.75 7.20 2.61
N GLY A 38 9.03 8.24 3.02
CA GLY A 38 9.54 9.34 3.84
C GLY A 38 10.33 10.39 3.07
N SER A 39 10.48 11.55 3.68
CA SER A 39 11.38 12.63 3.26
C SER A 39 11.89 13.39 4.47
N ALA A 40 12.82 14.32 4.27
CA ALA A 40 13.25 15.22 5.35
C ALA A 40 12.08 15.98 6.00
N LYS A 41 11.03 16.31 5.21
CA LYS A 41 9.83 16.99 5.71
C LYS A 41 8.84 16.04 6.39
N TYR A 42 8.77 14.79 5.93
CA TYR A 42 7.82 13.79 6.42
C TYR A 42 8.54 12.47 6.74
N PRO A 43 9.45 12.44 7.74
CA PRO A 43 10.21 11.24 8.07
C PRO A 43 9.34 10.16 8.73
N GLY A 44 8.28 10.57 9.46
CA GLY A 44 7.36 9.66 10.15
C GLY A 44 6.67 8.66 9.23
N ALA A 45 6.44 9.01 7.96
CA ALA A 45 5.84 8.10 6.98
C ALA A 45 6.69 6.83 6.79
N ALA A 46 8.03 6.96 6.76
CA ALA A 46 8.92 5.80 6.63
C ALA A 46 8.85 4.90 7.88
N VAL A 47 8.80 5.49 9.07
CA VAL A 47 8.71 4.78 10.34
C VAL A 47 7.38 4.05 10.49
N LEU A 48 6.27 4.69 10.15
CA LEU A 48 4.94 4.06 10.20
C LEU A 48 4.82 2.92 9.20
N THR A 49 5.31 3.13 7.97
CA THR A 49 5.30 2.11 6.92
C THR A 49 6.13 0.88 7.33
N SER A 50 7.35 1.07 7.83
CA SER A 50 8.22 -0.06 8.22
C SER A 50 7.65 -0.84 9.39
N ARG A 51 7.17 -0.16 10.43
CA ARG A 51 6.56 -0.80 11.60
C ARG A 51 5.33 -1.61 11.22
N ALA A 52 4.45 -1.04 10.39
CA ALA A 52 3.25 -1.72 9.91
C ALA A 52 3.59 -2.95 9.05
N ALA A 53 4.61 -2.86 8.19
CA ALA A 53 5.04 -3.97 7.35
C ALA A 53 5.56 -5.16 8.19
N PHE A 54 6.40 -4.91 9.20
CA PHE A 54 6.86 -5.97 10.09
C PHE A 54 5.74 -6.55 10.96
N ALA A 55 4.84 -5.71 11.49
CA ALA A 55 3.67 -6.16 12.25
C ALA A 55 2.73 -7.06 11.43
N THR A 56 2.78 -6.96 10.09
CA THR A 56 2.00 -7.79 9.16
C THR A 56 2.67 -9.14 8.85
N GLY A 57 3.90 -9.37 9.31
CA GLY A 57 4.61 -10.64 9.13
C GLY A 57 5.57 -10.70 7.94
N LEU A 58 6.03 -9.54 7.43
CA LEU A 58 7.08 -9.47 6.41
C LEU A 58 8.37 -10.18 6.85
N GLY A 59 9.05 -10.88 5.93
CA GLY A 59 10.32 -11.54 6.19
C GLY A 59 11.53 -10.60 6.19
N VAL A 60 11.67 -9.78 5.14
CA VAL A 60 12.78 -8.82 4.99
C VAL A 60 12.26 -7.47 4.51
N LEU A 61 12.70 -6.39 5.14
CA LEU A 61 12.46 -5.02 4.68
C LEU A 61 13.77 -4.36 4.26
N ARG A 62 13.83 -3.84 3.02
CA ARG A 62 14.96 -3.08 2.50
C ARG A 62 14.60 -1.61 2.34
N PHE A 63 15.13 -0.77 3.22
CA PHE A 63 14.85 0.66 3.20
C PHE A 63 15.89 1.42 2.38
N HIS A 64 15.42 2.15 1.38
CA HIS A 64 16.26 2.92 0.46
C HIS A 64 16.08 4.41 0.71
N SER A 65 16.97 5.03 1.50
CA SER A 65 16.89 6.44 1.86
C SER A 65 18.26 7.04 2.20
N SER A 66 18.29 8.35 2.49
CA SER A 66 19.47 9.03 3.01
C SER A 66 19.77 8.59 4.46
N SER A 67 21.02 8.77 4.89
CA SER A 67 21.51 8.35 6.21
C SER A 67 20.66 8.87 7.37
N GLY A 68 20.19 10.12 7.34
CA GLY A 68 19.36 10.68 8.41
C GLY A 68 18.03 9.95 8.62
N LEU A 69 17.32 9.60 7.53
CA LEU A 69 16.07 8.84 7.63
C LEU A 69 16.33 7.38 8.04
N ALA A 70 17.45 6.81 7.59
CA ALA A 70 17.84 5.46 7.95
C ALA A 70 17.96 5.28 9.46
N HIS A 71 18.58 6.23 10.18
CA HIS A 71 18.69 6.16 11.63
C HIS A 71 17.32 6.17 12.34
N LEU A 72 16.36 6.96 11.86
CA LEU A 72 15.01 7.00 12.45
C LEU A 72 14.26 5.68 12.27
N VAL A 73 14.37 5.08 11.08
CA VAL A 73 13.79 3.76 10.80
C VAL A 73 14.48 2.68 11.63
N LEU A 74 15.81 2.67 11.69
CA LEU A 74 16.57 1.68 12.48
C LEU A 74 16.30 1.79 13.99
N HIS A 75 16.01 2.98 14.50
CA HIS A 75 15.64 3.16 15.91
C HIS A 75 14.30 2.50 16.25
N SER A 76 13.34 2.52 15.33
CA SER A 76 11.99 1.97 15.55
C SER A 76 11.82 0.54 15.05
N THR A 77 12.57 0.16 14.02
CA THR A 77 12.55 -1.15 13.35
C THR A 77 14.00 -1.57 13.05
N PRO A 78 14.75 -2.06 14.06
CA PRO A 78 16.14 -2.45 13.89
C PRO A 78 16.34 -3.63 12.92
N GLU A 79 15.28 -4.37 12.60
CA GLU A 79 15.26 -5.47 11.64
C GLU A 79 15.33 -4.99 10.18
N ALA A 80 15.10 -3.70 9.93
CA ALA A 80 15.16 -3.12 8.59
C ALA A 80 16.60 -3.09 8.04
N LEU A 81 16.77 -3.52 6.79
CA LEU A 81 18.05 -3.47 6.10
C LEU A 81 18.17 -2.17 5.31
N VAL A 82 19.09 -1.30 5.70
CA VAL A 82 19.38 -0.05 4.97
C VAL A 82 20.45 -0.30 3.92
N GLN A 83 20.15 -1.17 2.96
CA GLN A 83 21.08 -1.54 1.91
C GLN A 83 20.34 -2.04 0.65
N PRO A 84 20.84 -1.72 -0.55
CA PRO A 84 20.30 -2.22 -1.80
C PRO A 84 20.27 -3.75 -1.85
N GLY A 85 19.31 -4.29 -2.61
CA GLY A 85 19.25 -5.73 -2.88
C GLY A 85 18.02 -6.13 -3.65
N LYS A 86 17.89 -7.43 -3.90
CA LYS A 86 16.70 -8.00 -4.51
C LYS A 86 15.52 -7.87 -3.55
N VAL A 87 14.38 -7.44 -4.09
CA VAL A 87 13.10 -7.42 -3.40
C VAL A 87 12.04 -8.12 -4.23
N ASP A 88 10.99 -8.57 -3.57
CA ASP A 88 9.85 -9.28 -4.15
C ASP A 88 8.65 -8.36 -4.38
N ALA A 89 8.66 -7.18 -3.75
CA ALA A 89 7.71 -6.09 -4.02
C ALA A 89 8.33 -4.73 -3.70
N TRP A 90 7.77 -3.66 -4.28
CA TRP A 90 8.12 -2.28 -3.97
C TRP A 90 6.95 -1.52 -3.37
N ILE A 91 7.23 -0.66 -2.40
CA ILE A 91 6.32 0.40 -1.96
C ILE A 91 7.01 1.77 -2.08
N SER A 92 6.32 2.74 -2.69
CA SER A 92 6.87 4.06 -2.91
C SER A 92 5.83 5.16 -2.73
N GLY A 93 6.29 6.30 -2.20
CA GLY A 93 5.60 7.59 -2.34
C GLY A 93 4.99 8.18 -1.07
N SER A 94 4.68 7.39 -0.05
CA SER A 94 4.28 7.89 1.26
C SER A 94 5.35 8.85 1.82
N GLY A 95 4.96 10.05 2.24
CA GLY A 95 5.89 11.09 2.71
C GLY A 95 6.80 11.73 1.64
N ILE A 96 6.57 11.45 0.35
CA ILE A 96 7.28 12.08 -0.79
C ILE A 96 6.42 13.20 -1.36
N SER A 97 7.00 14.39 -1.57
CA SER A 97 6.28 15.50 -2.20
C SER A 97 6.23 15.34 -3.73
N GLU A 98 5.05 15.52 -4.32
CA GLU A 98 4.82 15.50 -5.78
C GLU A 98 5.69 16.51 -6.56
N LYS A 99 6.03 17.67 -5.95
CA LYS A 99 6.77 18.77 -6.59
C LYS A 99 8.29 18.55 -6.71
N LYS A 100 8.87 17.54 -6.03
CA LYS A 100 10.33 17.35 -5.97
C LYS A 100 10.81 16.20 -6.86
N TYR A 101 10.45 16.25 -8.13
CA TYR A 101 11.15 15.47 -9.17
C TYR A 101 12.22 16.31 -9.89
N GLU A 102 12.49 17.55 -9.44
CA GLU A 102 13.45 18.48 -10.05
C GLU A 102 14.70 18.80 -9.19
N ASP A 103 14.67 18.61 -7.86
CA ASP A 103 15.77 19.00 -6.95
C ASP A 103 16.90 17.94 -6.83
N ILE A 104 18.11 18.30 -6.40
CA ILE A 104 19.26 17.40 -6.16
C ILE A 104 18.96 16.18 -5.25
N SER A 105 18.01 16.29 -4.31
CA SER A 105 17.51 15.15 -3.51
C SER A 105 16.81 14.06 -4.36
N THR A 106 16.41 14.43 -5.59
CA THR A 106 15.84 13.57 -6.61
C THR A 106 16.90 12.63 -7.19
N TRP A 107 18.19 12.98 -7.26
CA TRP A 107 19.19 12.12 -7.91
C TRP A 107 19.37 10.76 -7.21
N LEU A 108 19.47 10.76 -5.87
CA LEU A 108 19.50 9.53 -5.07
C LEU A 108 18.18 8.75 -5.17
N ARG A 109 17.05 9.46 -5.18
CA ARG A 109 15.74 8.83 -5.39
C ARG A 109 15.59 8.28 -6.80
N HIS A 110 16.17 8.93 -7.80
CA HIS A 110 16.16 8.53 -9.21
C HIS A 110 16.89 7.21 -9.39
N ARG A 111 17.99 6.99 -8.66
CA ARG A 111 18.65 5.66 -8.59
C ARG A 111 17.71 4.60 -8.03
N TRP A 112 16.96 4.88 -6.97
CA TRP A 112 16.01 3.94 -6.38
C TRP A 112 14.78 3.68 -7.26
N PHE A 113 14.26 4.72 -7.93
CA PHE A 113 13.22 4.56 -8.94
C PHE A 113 13.71 3.78 -10.17
N ALA A 114 14.98 3.92 -10.54
CA ALA A 114 15.59 3.10 -11.59
C ALA A 114 15.65 1.62 -11.18
N LEU A 115 16.02 1.31 -9.92
CA LEU A 115 15.96 -0.06 -9.40
C LEU A 115 14.54 -0.62 -9.40
N MET A 116 13.55 0.18 -9.00
CA MET A 116 12.14 -0.21 -9.02
C MET A 116 11.67 -0.60 -10.43
N LYS A 117 12.13 0.12 -11.47
CA LYS A 117 11.86 -0.25 -12.86
C LYS A 117 12.59 -1.52 -13.31
N ALA A 118 13.81 -1.72 -12.81
CA ALA A 118 14.67 -2.82 -13.26
C ALA A 118 14.25 -4.20 -12.71
N GLN A 119 13.57 -4.26 -11.56
CA GLN A 119 13.29 -5.55 -10.90
C GLN A 119 11.96 -6.21 -11.30
N SER A 120 11.10 -5.56 -12.10
CA SER A 120 9.83 -6.10 -12.64
C SER A 120 8.91 -6.82 -11.64
N VAL A 121 9.05 -6.53 -10.34
CA VAL A 121 8.20 -7.08 -9.27
C VAL A 121 6.99 -6.19 -9.01
N PRO A 122 5.93 -6.69 -8.36
CA PRO A 122 4.76 -5.89 -8.04
C PRO A 122 5.09 -4.61 -7.27
N THR A 123 4.47 -3.50 -7.65
CA THR A 123 4.76 -2.16 -7.09
C THR A 123 3.51 -1.49 -6.55
N ILE A 124 3.59 -0.96 -5.33
CA ILE A 124 2.61 -0.08 -4.72
C ILE A 124 3.08 1.37 -4.83
N LEU A 125 2.22 2.23 -5.38
CA LEU A 125 2.44 3.66 -5.50
C LEU A 125 1.40 4.41 -4.65
N ASP A 126 1.87 5.11 -3.63
CA ASP A 126 1.05 5.91 -2.72
C ASP A 126 1.45 7.39 -2.81
N ALA A 127 0.54 8.30 -2.47
CA ALA A 127 0.77 9.74 -2.37
C ALA A 127 1.67 10.32 -3.49
N GLY A 128 2.90 10.71 -3.17
CA GLY A 128 3.83 11.35 -4.10
C GLY A 128 4.24 10.51 -5.31
N ALA A 129 4.03 9.19 -5.28
CA ALA A 129 4.38 8.29 -6.38
C ALA A 129 3.22 8.02 -7.35
N LEU A 130 2.00 8.52 -7.09
CA LEU A 130 0.80 8.24 -7.89
C LEU A 130 0.96 8.63 -9.37
N ASN A 131 1.76 9.65 -9.69
CA ASN A 131 2.03 10.07 -11.08
C ASN A 131 2.75 9.01 -11.93
N TRP A 132 3.27 7.94 -11.31
CA TRP A 132 3.88 6.79 -12.00
C TRP A 132 2.86 5.73 -12.44
N ALA A 133 1.59 5.86 -12.06
CA ALA A 133 0.53 4.94 -12.47
C ALA A 133 0.48 4.80 -14.01
N GLY A 134 0.47 3.56 -14.51
CA GLY A 134 0.49 3.28 -15.96
C GLY A 134 1.80 3.61 -16.70
N LYS A 135 2.89 3.93 -15.98
CA LYS A 135 4.25 4.10 -16.56
C LYS A 135 5.17 2.90 -16.30
N LEU A 136 4.66 1.89 -15.60
CA LEU A 136 5.37 0.68 -15.18
C LEU A 136 4.77 -0.53 -15.92
N SER A 137 5.62 -1.48 -16.31
CA SER A 137 5.19 -2.71 -16.99
C SER A 137 4.81 -3.83 -16.01
N GLN A 138 5.28 -3.75 -14.76
CA GLN A 138 4.94 -4.70 -13.69
C GLN A 138 3.52 -4.49 -13.14
N PRO A 139 2.94 -5.50 -12.46
CA PRO A 139 1.70 -5.33 -11.70
C PRO A 139 1.80 -4.15 -10.73
N THR A 140 0.91 -3.17 -10.91
CA THR A 140 0.97 -1.91 -10.16
C THR A 140 -0.33 -1.66 -9.42
N LEU A 141 -0.22 -1.34 -8.13
CA LEU A 141 -1.31 -0.90 -7.27
C LEU A 141 -1.12 0.59 -6.95
N ILE A 142 -2.19 1.36 -7.06
CA ILE A 142 -2.25 2.74 -6.57
C ILE A 142 -3.22 2.85 -5.41
N THR A 143 -2.90 3.66 -4.40
CA THR A 143 -3.71 3.82 -3.18
C THR A 143 -4.19 5.26 -2.95
N PRO A 144 -4.81 5.94 -3.93
CA PRO A 144 -5.20 7.35 -3.78
C PRO A 144 -6.40 7.53 -2.82
N HIS A 145 -6.47 8.66 -2.14
CA HIS A 145 -7.76 9.19 -1.66
C HIS A 145 -8.44 10.06 -2.75
N ALA A 146 -9.67 10.52 -2.53
CA ALA A 146 -10.44 11.26 -3.55
C ALA A 146 -9.70 12.49 -4.11
N GLY A 147 -9.14 13.34 -3.25
CA GLY A 147 -8.34 14.50 -3.67
C GLY A 147 -7.03 14.15 -4.41
N GLU A 148 -6.34 13.07 -4.02
CA GLU A 148 -5.18 12.54 -4.73
C GLU A 148 -5.57 12.05 -6.13
N LEU A 149 -6.69 11.31 -6.23
CA LEU A 149 -7.19 10.80 -7.50
C LEU A 149 -7.65 11.93 -8.43
N SER A 150 -8.36 12.94 -7.91
CA SER A 150 -8.76 14.13 -8.66
C SER A 150 -7.55 14.83 -9.29
N LYS A 151 -6.48 15.05 -8.52
CA LYS A 151 -5.23 15.63 -9.02
C LYS A 151 -4.58 14.76 -10.09
N LEU A 152 -4.49 13.44 -9.85
CA LEU A 152 -3.91 12.51 -10.82
C LEU A 152 -4.69 12.49 -12.13
N LEU A 153 -6.03 12.46 -12.08
CA LEU A 153 -6.88 12.48 -13.27
C LEU A 153 -6.73 13.80 -14.04
N LYS A 154 -6.59 14.92 -13.34
CA LYS A 154 -6.32 16.22 -13.94
C LYS A 154 -5.01 16.24 -14.73
N THR A 155 -3.94 15.61 -14.23
CA THR A 155 -2.67 15.48 -15.00
C THR A 155 -2.79 14.59 -16.23
N ARG A 156 -3.86 13.78 -16.32
CA ARG A 156 -4.23 12.97 -17.49
C ARG A 156 -5.28 13.63 -18.39
N GLY A 157 -5.59 14.92 -18.17
CA GLY A 157 -6.56 15.65 -18.97
C GLY A 157 -8.03 15.35 -18.64
N ILE A 158 -8.31 14.70 -17.49
CA ILE A 158 -9.66 14.33 -17.07
C ILE A 158 -10.07 15.19 -15.89
N SER A 159 -11.14 15.97 -16.08
CA SER A 159 -11.72 16.77 -15.00
C SER A 159 -12.65 15.91 -14.14
N ALA A 160 -12.31 15.77 -12.87
CA ALA A 160 -13.10 15.10 -11.85
C ALA A 160 -12.89 15.85 -10.53
N SER A 161 -13.94 16.44 -9.95
CA SER A 161 -13.82 17.09 -8.64
C SER A 161 -13.73 16.04 -7.52
N THR A 162 -13.21 16.42 -6.36
CA THR A 162 -13.14 15.54 -5.18
C THR A 162 -14.55 15.06 -4.80
N GLU A 163 -15.53 15.96 -4.82
CA GLU A 163 -16.93 15.70 -4.47
C GLU A 163 -17.59 14.73 -5.46
N ALA A 164 -17.25 14.86 -6.75
CA ALA A 164 -17.71 13.92 -7.77
C ALA A 164 -17.13 12.52 -7.56
N ILE A 165 -15.91 12.41 -7.03
CA ILE A 165 -15.29 11.12 -6.70
C ILE A 165 -15.90 10.52 -5.43
N GLU A 166 -16.16 11.33 -4.41
CA GLU A 166 -16.75 10.90 -3.15
C GLU A 166 -18.23 10.50 -3.28
N SER A 167 -18.96 11.09 -4.23
CA SER A 167 -20.38 10.73 -4.47
C SER A 167 -20.56 9.36 -5.15
N ASP A 168 -19.58 8.90 -5.92
CA ASP A 168 -19.61 7.56 -6.56
C ASP A 168 -18.19 6.95 -6.65
N PRO A 169 -17.60 6.56 -5.49
CA PRO A 169 -16.22 6.06 -5.45
C PRO A 169 -16.07 4.74 -6.22
N ALA A 170 -17.11 3.91 -6.27
CA ALA A 170 -17.09 2.66 -7.02
C ALA A 170 -16.86 2.91 -8.51
N LYS A 171 -17.65 3.82 -9.12
CA LYS A 171 -17.49 4.21 -10.52
C LYS A 171 -16.12 4.79 -10.81
N TRP A 172 -15.60 5.66 -9.93
CA TRP A 172 -14.31 6.30 -10.15
C TRP A 172 -13.13 5.35 -9.97
N ALA A 173 -13.20 4.38 -9.05
CA ALA A 173 -12.20 3.33 -8.93
C ALA A 173 -12.10 2.51 -10.23
N VAL A 174 -13.25 2.08 -10.77
CA VAL A 174 -13.32 1.33 -12.05
C VAL A 174 -12.80 2.16 -13.22
N LYS A 175 -13.28 3.40 -13.35
CA LYS A 175 -12.85 4.29 -14.43
C LYS A 175 -11.34 4.56 -14.37
N SER A 176 -10.80 4.74 -13.17
CA SER A 176 -9.36 4.98 -12.98
C SER A 176 -8.53 3.75 -13.30
N ASN A 177 -9.00 2.54 -12.95
CA ASN A 177 -8.35 1.29 -13.37
C ASN A 177 -8.27 1.19 -14.89
N GLN A 178 -9.38 1.45 -15.60
CA GLN A 178 -9.45 1.40 -17.06
C GLN A 178 -8.52 2.42 -17.73
N LEU A 179 -8.40 3.62 -17.17
CA LEU A 179 -7.59 4.70 -17.72
C LEU A 179 -6.09 4.52 -17.46
N LEU A 180 -5.73 3.97 -16.30
CA LEU A 180 -4.35 3.91 -15.83
C LEU A 180 -3.72 2.53 -16.01
N GLY A 181 -4.50 1.50 -16.32
CA GLY A 181 -4.03 0.11 -16.41
C GLY A 181 -3.41 -0.42 -15.11
N SER A 182 -3.77 0.18 -13.97
CA SER A 182 -3.25 -0.15 -12.64
C SER A 182 -4.40 -0.58 -11.73
N VAL A 183 -4.15 -1.48 -10.78
CA VAL A 183 -5.12 -1.77 -9.72
C VAL A 183 -5.30 -0.51 -8.87
N VAL A 184 -6.54 -0.15 -8.56
CA VAL A 184 -6.86 1.08 -7.82
C VAL A 184 -7.54 0.74 -6.52
N LEU A 185 -6.90 1.05 -5.39
CA LEU A 185 -7.53 1.06 -4.07
C LEU A 185 -7.88 2.51 -3.72
N LEU A 186 -9.14 2.87 -3.91
CA LEU A 186 -9.64 4.21 -3.63
C LEU A 186 -10.05 4.30 -2.16
N LYS A 187 -9.26 5.05 -1.38
CA LYS A 187 -9.47 5.30 0.04
C LYS A 187 -10.68 6.23 0.24
N GLY A 188 -11.50 5.91 1.24
CA GLY A 188 -12.68 6.70 1.63
C GLY A 188 -13.41 6.04 2.80
N ALA A 189 -14.58 6.59 3.18
CA ALA A 189 -15.42 6.01 4.24
C ALA A 189 -15.79 4.54 3.95
N THR A 190 -16.02 4.23 2.68
CA THR A 190 -16.01 2.87 2.14
C THR A 190 -14.88 2.80 1.12
N THR A 191 -13.92 1.90 1.34
CA THR A 191 -12.80 1.70 0.41
C THR A 191 -13.22 0.74 -0.69
N TYR A 192 -12.86 1.06 -1.93
CA TYR A 192 -13.10 0.21 -3.10
C TYR A 192 -11.78 -0.19 -3.76
N VAL A 193 -11.66 -1.45 -4.17
CA VAL A 193 -10.52 -1.94 -4.96
C VAL A 193 -10.99 -2.37 -6.33
N ALA A 194 -10.48 -1.73 -7.38
CA ALA A 194 -10.80 -2.03 -8.76
C ALA A 194 -9.59 -2.63 -9.51
N SER A 195 -9.86 -3.66 -10.29
CA SER A 195 -8.96 -4.36 -11.22
C SER A 195 -9.68 -4.59 -12.55
N GLU A 196 -9.04 -5.24 -13.52
CA GLU A 196 -9.69 -5.47 -14.82
C GLU A 196 -10.97 -6.30 -14.70
N LYS A 197 -11.01 -7.28 -13.79
CA LYS A 197 -12.14 -8.20 -13.65
C LYS A 197 -12.93 -8.03 -12.36
N ASN A 198 -12.39 -7.39 -11.34
CA ASN A 198 -13.03 -7.32 -10.02
C ASN A 198 -13.23 -5.88 -9.54
N LEU A 199 -14.40 -5.64 -8.93
CA LEU A 199 -14.67 -4.51 -8.05
C LEU A 199 -14.94 -5.06 -6.65
N ILE A 200 -14.10 -4.71 -5.69
CA ILE A 200 -14.17 -5.19 -4.32
C ILE A 200 -14.58 -4.04 -3.42
N GLU A 201 -15.69 -4.20 -2.72
CA GLU A 201 -16.17 -3.27 -1.69
C GLU A 201 -15.71 -3.78 -0.31
N LEU A 202 -15.04 -2.92 0.46
CA LEU A 202 -14.70 -3.22 1.85
C LEU A 202 -15.81 -2.79 2.82
N PRO A 203 -15.88 -3.38 4.03
CA PRO A 203 -16.74 -2.85 5.09
C PRO A 203 -16.43 -1.39 5.39
N LYS A 204 -17.45 -0.65 5.86
CA LYS A 204 -17.33 0.75 6.24
C LYS A 204 -16.18 0.93 7.25
N ALA A 205 -15.33 1.91 6.98
CA ALA A 205 -14.20 2.27 7.81
C ALA A 205 -14.67 3.03 9.07
N THR A 206 -13.97 2.83 10.19
CA THR A 206 -14.20 3.67 11.37
C THR A 206 -13.78 5.12 11.10
N ALA A 207 -14.59 6.09 11.56
CA ALA A 207 -14.28 7.51 11.38
C ALA A 207 -13.00 7.93 12.11
N TRP A 208 -12.59 7.17 13.13
CA TRP A 208 -11.35 7.39 13.87
C TRP A 208 -10.07 7.22 13.03
N LEU A 209 -10.18 6.68 11.81
CA LEU A 209 -9.08 6.63 10.84
C LEU A 209 -8.71 7.99 10.23
N ALA A 210 -9.53 9.03 10.45
CA ALA A 210 -9.29 10.41 10.00
C ALA A 210 -8.19 11.11 10.82
N THR A 211 -7.04 10.45 10.97
CA THR A 211 -5.82 10.99 11.60
C THR A 211 -4.63 10.81 10.68
N ALA A 212 -3.61 11.66 10.84
CA ALA A 212 -2.43 11.62 9.99
C ALA A 212 -1.66 10.30 10.15
N GLY A 213 -1.12 9.78 9.04
CA GLY A 213 -0.27 8.60 9.03
C GLY A 213 -0.99 7.25 8.95
N THR A 214 -2.33 7.20 9.04
CA THR A 214 -3.08 5.93 8.86
C THR A 214 -2.90 5.36 7.44
N GLY A 215 -2.80 6.24 6.44
CA GLY A 215 -2.44 5.86 5.08
C GLY A 215 -1.06 5.20 4.97
N ASP A 216 -0.07 5.68 5.74
CA ASP A 216 1.28 5.09 5.76
C ASP A 216 1.27 3.68 6.39
N VAL A 217 0.44 3.48 7.43
CA VAL A 217 0.22 2.17 8.05
C VAL A 217 -0.46 1.23 7.07
N LEU A 218 -1.52 1.67 6.38
CA LEU A 218 -2.18 0.91 5.32
C LEU A 218 -1.19 0.50 4.22
N ALA A 219 -0.36 1.44 3.77
CA ALA A 219 0.66 1.20 2.76
C ALA A 219 1.64 0.11 3.22
N GLY A 220 2.12 0.17 4.47
CA GLY A 220 2.99 -0.86 5.05
C GLY A 220 2.34 -2.25 5.13
N ILE A 221 1.08 -2.33 5.54
CA ILE A 221 0.31 -3.60 5.59
C ILE A 221 0.20 -4.20 4.18
N ILE A 222 -0.23 -3.40 3.20
CA ILE A 222 -0.38 -3.86 1.81
C ILE A 222 0.98 -4.27 1.25
N GLY A 223 2.03 -3.47 1.47
CA GLY A 223 3.39 -3.77 1.00
C GLY A 223 3.89 -5.12 1.49
N ALA A 224 3.67 -5.43 2.77
CA ALA A 224 4.03 -6.73 3.35
C ALA A 224 3.26 -7.88 2.68
N LEU A 225 1.94 -7.75 2.53
CA LEU A 225 1.12 -8.80 1.91
C LEU A 225 1.43 -9.00 0.42
N VAL A 226 1.74 -7.93 -0.31
CA VAL A 226 2.16 -8.03 -1.71
C VAL A 226 3.52 -8.73 -1.82
N ALA A 227 4.46 -8.41 -0.93
CA ALA A 227 5.76 -9.10 -0.88
C ALA A 227 5.61 -10.59 -0.55
N THR A 228 4.73 -10.98 0.36
CA THR A 228 4.51 -12.40 0.69
C THR A 228 3.74 -13.15 -0.40
N ASN A 229 2.91 -12.47 -1.19
CA ASN A 229 2.10 -13.07 -2.26
C ASN A 229 2.68 -12.85 -3.66
N TYR A 230 3.92 -12.37 -3.79
CA TYR A 230 4.46 -11.88 -5.08
C TYR A 230 4.39 -12.93 -6.20
N ILE A 231 4.64 -14.21 -5.89
CA ILE A 231 4.56 -15.31 -6.87
C ILE A 231 3.14 -15.46 -7.42
N ALA A 232 2.14 -15.46 -6.53
CA ALA A 232 0.74 -15.57 -6.91
C ALA A 232 0.30 -14.37 -7.76
N ILE A 233 0.79 -13.17 -7.44
CA ILE A 233 0.51 -11.94 -8.18
C ILE A 233 1.16 -11.95 -9.57
N LEU A 234 2.39 -12.43 -9.69
CA LEU A 234 3.09 -12.53 -10.97
C LEU A 234 2.43 -13.57 -11.90
N ASN A 235 1.88 -14.64 -11.33
CA ASN A 235 1.15 -15.67 -12.08
C ASN A 235 -0.27 -15.21 -12.47
N ASP A 236 -0.95 -14.44 -11.61
CA ASP A 236 -2.29 -13.91 -11.83
C ASP A 236 -2.40 -12.47 -11.28
N PRO A 237 -2.28 -11.43 -12.14
CA PRO A 237 -2.34 -10.04 -11.72
C PRO A 237 -3.63 -9.65 -10.98
N GLU A 238 -4.73 -10.38 -11.15
CA GLU A 238 -5.98 -10.15 -10.42
C GLU A 238 -5.83 -10.41 -8.91
N GLN A 239 -4.84 -11.20 -8.50
CA GLN A 239 -4.56 -11.44 -7.08
C GLN A 239 -4.11 -10.15 -6.37
N LEU A 240 -3.51 -9.20 -7.10
CA LEU A 240 -3.07 -7.93 -6.51
C LEU A 240 -4.25 -7.17 -5.88
N ALA A 241 -5.41 -7.18 -6.52
CA ALA A 241 -6.61 -6.54 -5.97
C ALA A 241 -7.13 -7.22 -4.70
N LYS A 242 -7.09 -8.56 -4.65
CA LYS A 242 -7.50 -9.34 -3.48
C LYS A 242 -6.56 -9.14 -2.30
N VAL A 243 -5.25 -9.09 -2.59
CA VAL A 243 -4.21 -8.80 -1.59
C VAL A 243 -4.34 -7.37 -1.06
N ALA A 244 -4.57 -6.39 -1.95
CA ALA A 244 -4.81 -5.00 -1.57
C ALA A 244 -6.08 -4.84 -0.70
N ALA A 245 -7.17 -5.51 -1.08
CA ALA A 245 -8.40 -5.55 -0.29
C ALA A 245 -8.18 -6.20 1.08
N THR A 246 -7.38 -7.27 1.15
CA THR A 246 -7.01 -7.91 2.42
C THR A 246 -6.22 -6.96 3.32
N GLY A 247 -5.27 -6.21 2.77
CA GLY A 247 -4.52 -5.21 3.53
C GLY A 247 -5.41 -4.09 4.09
N ALA A 248 -6.32 -3.54 3.28
CA ALA A 248 -7.29 -2.55 3.74
C ALA A 248 -8.28 -3.10 4.77
N PHE A 249 -8.65 -4.39 4.65
CA PHE A 249 -9.53 -5.06 5.60
C PHE A 249 -8.85 -5.23 6.96
N ILE A 250 -7.60 -5.70 6.98
CA ILE A 250 -6.79 -5.80 8.21
C ILE A 250 -6.61 -4.43 8.84
N HIS A 251 -6.27 -3.41 8.05
CA HIS A 251 -6.12 -2.04 8.53
C HIS A 251 -7.39 -1.50 9.20
N ASN A 252 -8.56 -1.70 8.58
CA ASN A 252 -9.83 -1.27 9.17
C ASN A 252 -10.14 -2.00 10.48
N LEU A 253 -9.98 -3.33 10.50
CA LEU A 253 -10.21 -4.11 11.72
C LEU A 253 -9.24 -3.74 12.85
N ALA A 254 -7.97 -3.47 12.53
CA ALA A 254 -6.97 -3.02 13.50
C ALA A 254 -7.34 -1.64 14.06
N ALA A 255 -7.84 -0.74 13.22
CA ALA A 255 -8.32 0.57 13.66
C ALA A 255 -9.57 0.47 14.55
N ILE A 256 -10.51 -0.42 14.24
CA ILE A 256 -11.68 -0.68 15.10
C ILE A 256 -11.24 -1.23 16.45
N ALA A 257 -10.32 -2.20 16.46
CA ALA A 257 -9.78 -2.77 17.69
C ALA A 257 -9.01 -1.75 18.54
N ALA A 258 -8.25 -0.86 17.89
CA ALA A 258 -7.51 0.21 18.55
C ALA A 258 -8.44 1.30 19.11
N ALA A 259 -9.51 1.64 18.38
CA ALA A 259 -10.39 2.75 18.74
C ALA A 259 -11.17 2.50 20.01
N LYS A 260 -11.86 1.35 20.12
CA LYS A 260 -12.81 1.12 21.23
C LYS A 260 -13.73 2.35 21.47
N ASP A 261 -14.19 2.94 20.37
CA ASP A 261 -14.99 4.17 20.31
C ASP A 261 -14.32 5.47 20.84
N ALA A 262 -12.99 5.49 20.90
CA ALA A 262 -12.18 6.65 21.28
C ALA A 262 -11.18 7.06 20.16
N PRO A 263 -10.64 8.29 20.22
CA PRO A 263 -9.60 8.74 19.31
C PRO A 263 -8.37 7.83 19.30
N ILE A 264 -7.79 7.61 18.11
CA ILE A 264 -6.58 6.80 17.92
C ILE A 264 -5.48 7.57 17.21
N SER A 265 -4.27 7.06 17.38
CA SER A 265 -3.11 7.45 16.56
C SER A 265 -2.80 6.34 15.55
N ALA A 266 -2.06 6.68 14.48
CA ALA A 266 -1.61 5.69 13.50
C ALA A 266 -0.74 4.59 14.14
N THR A 267 0.10 4.93 15.12
CA THR A 267 0.92 3.94 15.84
C THR A 267 0.08 2.98 16.65
N SER A 268 -1.04 3.42 17.24
CA SER A 268 -1.96 2.53 17.96
C SER A 268 -2.52 1.44 17.05
N ILE A 269 -2.80 1.73 15.78
CA ILE A 269 -3.29 0.73 14.81
C ILE A 269 -2.28 -0.41 14.63
N ILE A 270 -0.99 -0.08 14.61
CA ILE A 270 0.09 -1.04 14.36
C ILE A 270 0.11 -2.15 15.43
N GLU A 271 -0.12 -1.78 16.69
CA GLU A 271 -0.11 -2.71 17.82
C GLU A 271 -1.20 -3.79 17.72
N PHE A 272 -2.31 -3.51 17.02
CA PHE A 272 -3.43 -4.45 16.85
C PHE A 272 -3.36 -5.29 15.57
N ILE A 273 -2.41 -5.02 14.65
CA ILE A 273 -2.27 -5.78 13.40
C ILE A 273 -2.09 -7.29 13.67
N PRO A 274 -1.16 -7.74 14.55
CA PRO A 274 -0.95 -9.17 14.78
C PRO A 274 -2.17 -9.86 15.39
N GLU A 275 -2.90 -9.18 16.27
CA GLU A 275 -4.12 -9.71 16.89
C GLU A 275 -5.23 -9.93 15.85
N VAL A 276 -5.42 -8.94 14.97
CA VAL A 276 -6.40 -9.03 13.88
C VAL A 276 -6.04 -10.12 12.89
N ILE A 277 -4.78 -10.23 12.48
CA ILE A 277 -4.32 -11.31 11.61
C ILE A 277 -4.59 -12.67 12.26
N ARG A 278 -4.26 -12.83 13.55
CA ARG A 278 -4.56 -14.05 14.32
C ARG A 278 -6.06 -14.39 14.30
N LYS A 279 -6.94 -13.40 14.41
CA LYS A 279 -8.40 -13.60 14.35
C LYS A 279 -8.88 -14.02 12.96
N ILE A 280 -8.28 -13.50 11.89
CA ILE A 280 -8.64 -13.84 10.50
C ILE A 280 -8.18 -15.26 10.13
N ILE A 281 -7.00 -15.69 10.60
CA ILE A 281 -6.45 -17.01 10.25
C ILE A 281 -7.02 -18.16 11.07
N LYS A 282 -7.65 -17.91 12.22
CA LYS A 282 -8.44 -18.91 12.96
C LYS A 282 -9.65 -19.30 12.11
#